data_AF-A0A4S0Q4T3-F1
#
_entry.id   AF-A0A4S0Q4T3-F1
#
_cell.length_a   1.000
_cell.length_b   1.000
_cell.length_c   1.000
_cell.angle_alpha   90.00
_cell.angle_beta   90.00
_cell.angle_gamma   90.00
#
_symmetry.space_group_name_H-M   'P 1'
#
loop_
_entity.id
_entity.type
_entity.pdbx_description
1 polymer ?
#
loop_
_entity_poly.entity_id
_entity_poly.type
_entity_poly.pdbx_seq_one_letter_code
_entity_poly.pdbx_strand_id
1 'polypeptide(L)'
;ETEHEKHLSRITIVTRGTPHVLEQIKHQLERIVPVHRVVDLTVRSHELGQERPLERELALVKVAGTGDSRVEALRLADAFRASVIDANTEHFI
;
A
#
# COMPACT_ATOMS: atom_id res chain seq x y z
N GLU A 1 -1.15 -5.66 8.27
CA GLU A 1 -0.26 -5.80 9.46
C GLU A 1 -1.08 -6.45 10.57
N THR A 2 -0.61 -7.54 11.16
CA THR A 2 -1.38 -8.39 12.08
C THR A 2 -0.81 -8.30 13.51
N GLU A 3 -1.66 -8.14 14.52
CA GLU A 3 -1.30 -8.30 15.93
C GLU A 3 -1.60 -9.73 16.34
N HIS A 4 -0.62 -10.63 16.17
CA HIS A 4 -0.83 -12.08 16.30
C HIS A 4 -1.32 -12.49 17.69
N GLU A 5 -0.78 -11.90 18.75
CA GLU A 5 -1.18 -12.19 20.14
C GLU A 5 -2.61 -11.76 20.47
N LYS A 6 -3.11 -10.72 19.79
CA LYS A 6 -4.49 -10.25 19.97
C LYS A 6 -5.46 -10.87 18.96
N HIS A 7 -4.98 -11.73 18.07
CA HIS A 7 -5.73 -12.29 16.95
C HIS A 7 -6.42 -11.22 16.08
N LEU A 8 -5.80 -10.04 15.94
CA LEU A 8 -6.34 -8.93 15.14
C LEU A 8 -5.56 -8.75 13.84
N SER A 9 -6.28 -8.52 12.75
CA SER A 9 -5.70 -8.15 11.46
C SER A 9 -6.10 -6.72 11.10
N ARG A 10 -5.14 -5.91 10.66
CA ARG A 10 -5.42 -4.59 10.07
C ARG A 10 -5.45 -4.69 8.56
N ILE A 11 -6.57 -4.25 7.97
CA ILE A 11 -6.81 -4.17 6.53
C ILE A 11 -6.92 -2.69 6.17
N THR A 12 -6.18 -2.26 5.15
CA THR A 12 -6.29 -0.93 4.54
C THR A 12 -6.99 -1.08 3.20
N ILE A 13 -8.06 -0.31 2.97
CA ILE A 13 -8.84 -0.34 1.73
C ILE A 13 -8.76 1.03 1.07
N VAL A 14 -8.29 1.08 -0.17
CA VAL A 14 -8.33 2.29 -1.00
C VAL A 14 -9.53 2.17 -1.94
N THR A 15 -10.46 3.13 -1.86
CA THR A 15 -11.66 3.18 -2.71
C THR A 15 -12.01 4.61 -3.05
N ARG A 16 -12.86 4.80 -4.07
CA ARG A 16 -13.36 6.11 -4.52
C ARG A 16 -14.87 6.04 -4.66
N GLY A 17 -15.56 7.09 -4.23
CA GLY A 17 -17.02 7.17 -4.28
C GLY A 17 -17.53 8.53 -3.82
N THR A 18 -18.84 8.73 -3.89
CA THR A 18 -19.47 9.92 -3.31
C THR A 18 -19.43 9.84 -1.77
N PRO A 19 -19.48 10.97 -1.04
CA PRO A 19 -19.45 10.96 0.42
C PRO A 19 -20.51 10.03 1.03
N HIS A 20 -21.72 10.02 0.46
CA HIS A 20 -22.80 9.15 0.90
C HIS A 20 -22.46 7.65 0.76
N VAL A 21 -21.85 7.25 -0.36
CA VAL A 21 -21.46 5.86 -0.60
C VAL A 21 -20.32 5.44 0.35
N LEU A 22 -19.35 6.32 0.60
CA LEU A 22 -18.23 6.04 1.50
C LEU A 22 -18.72 5.85 2.95
N GLU A 23 -19.60 6.73 3.44
CA GLU A 23 -20.22 6.57 4.76
C GLU A 23 -21.04 5.28 4.86
N GLN A 24 -21.78 4.94 3.79
CA GLN A 24 -22.51 3.67 3.76
C GLN A 24 -21.58 2.46 3.83
N ILE A 25 -20.46 2.46 3.08
CA ILE A 25 -19.46 1.38 3.14
C ILE A 25 -18.92 1.24 4.58
N LYS A 26 -18.55 2.35 5.22
CA LYS A 26 -18.06 2.36 6.60
C LYS A 26 -19.09 1.76 7.56
N HIS A 27 -20.34 2.22 7.52
CA HIS A 27 -21.41 1.71 8.38
C HIS A 27 -21.70 0.22 8.15
N GLN A 28 -21.63 -0.27 6.92
CA GLN A 28 -21.81 -1.70 6.67
C GLN A 28 -20.65 -2.52 7.24
N LEU A 29 -19.40 -2.05 7.10
CA LEU A 29 -18.24 -2.71 7.69
C LEU A 29 -18.30 -2.76 9.21
N GLU A 30 -18.71 -1.67 9.88
CA GLU A 30 -18.84 -1.60 11.35
C GLU A 30 -19.86 -2.60 11.93
N ARG A 31 -20.82 -3.07 11.12
CA ARG A 31 -21.85 -4.03 11.55
C ARG A 31 -21.43 -5.50 11.39
N ILE A 32 -20.29 -5.76 10.76
CA ILE A 32 -19.79 -7.12 10.56
C ILE A 32 -19.18 -7.61 11.87
N VAL A 33 -19.67 -8.74 12.39
CA VAL A 33 -19.27 -9.31 13.70
C VAL A 33 -17.76 -9.35 13.95
N PRO A 34 -16.90 -9.82 13.02
CA PRO A 34 -15.44 -9.83 13.23
C PRO A 34 -14.75 -8.45 13.11
N VAL A 35 -15.47 -7.38 12.75
CA VAL A 35 -14.87 -6.04 12.58
C VAL A 35 -14.87 -5.30 13.91
N HIS A 36 -13.67 -5.00 14.39
CA HIS A 36 -13.47 -4.32 15.67
C HIS A 36 -13.60 -2.80 15.53
N ARG A 37 -13.08 -2.24 14.43
CA ARG A 37 -13.07 -0.80 14.18
C ARG A 37 -12.87 -0.52 12.70
N VAL A 38 -13.57 0.49 12.21
CA VAL A 38 -13.35 1.08 10.88
C VAL A 38 -12.94 2.54 11.07
N VAL A 39 -11.92 2.99 10.34
CA VAL A 39 -11.46 4.38 10.38
C VAL A 39 -11.25 4.84 8.96
N ASP A 40 -11.91 5.93 8.58
CA ASP A 40 -11.57 6.66 7.37
C ASP A 40 -10.31 7.49 7.65
N LEU A 41 -9.19 7.09 7.02
CA LEU A 41 -7.90 7.74 7.21
C LEU A 41 -7.82 9.14 6.58
N THR A 42 -8.62 9.41 5.54
CA THR A 42 -8.71 10.72 4.90
C THR A 42 -9.38 11.71 5.83
N VAL A 43 -10.51 11.34 6.42
CA VAL A 43 -11.19 12.18 7.42
C VAL A 43 -10.29 12.35 8.65
N ARG A 44 -9.69 11.26 9.13
CA ARG A 44 -8.84 11.31 10.32
C ARG A 44 -7.59 12.17 10.14
N SER A 45 -6.97 12.18 8.95
CA SER A 45 -5.82 13.06 8.69
C SER A 45 -6.24 14.53 8.73
N HIS A 46 -7.39 14.88 8.15
CA HIS A 46 -7.90 16.25 8.19
C HIS A 46 -8.21 16.72 9.63
N GLU A 47 -8.82 15.86 10.46
CA GLU A 47 -9.03 16.14 11.89
C GLU A 47 -7.74 16.42 12.66
N LEU A 48 -6.64 15.78 12.25
CA LEU A 48 -5.31 15.95 12.84
C LEU A 48 -4.52 17.11 12.22
N GLY A 49 -5.13 17.93 11.37
CA GLY A 49 -4.49 19.08 10.71
C GLY A 49 -3.52 18.69 9.59
N GLN A 50 -3.64 17.49 9.04
CA GLN A 50 -2.83 17.00 7.93
C GLN A 50 -3.61 17.09 6.61
N GLU A 51 -2.91 17.37 5.52
CA GLU A 51 -3.51 17.47 4.18
C GLU A 51 -4.00 16.11 3.67
N ARG A 52 -3.27 15.03 3.98
CA ARG A 52 -3.56 13.66 3.54
C ARG A 52 -2.97 12.63 4.50
N PRO A 53 -3.49 11.38 4.53
CA PRO A 53 -2.90 10.32 5.32
C PRO A 53 -1.52 9.92 4.79
N LEU A 54 -0.65 9.43 5.68
CA LEU A 54 0.62 8.85 5.30
C LEU A 54 0.39 7.41 4.80
N GLU A 55 0.60 7.20 3.52
CA GLU A 55 0.51 5.89 2.86
C GLU A 55 1.89 5.43 2.37
N ARG A 56 2.15 4.13 2.49
CA ARG A 56 3.34 3.47 1.94
C ARG A 56 2.94 2.12 1.37
N GLU A 57 3.44 1.84 0.19
CA GLU A 57 3.23 0.57 -0.49
C GLU A 57 4.58 -0.09 -0.78
N LEU A 58 4.55 -1.41 -0.92
CA LEU A 58 5.69 -2.22 -1.35
C LEU A 58 5.28 -2.88 -2.66
N ALA A 59 6.15 -2.80 -3.66
CA ALA A 59 5.98 -3.49 -4.93
C ALA A 59 7.20 -4.36 -5.22
N LEU A 60 6.95 -5.55 -5.75
CA LEU A 60 7.97 -6.38 -6.39
C LEU A 60 7.78 -6.25 -7.90
N VAL A 61 8.81 -5.79 -8.59
CA VAL A 61 8.74 -5.47 -10.02
C VAL A 61 9.81 -6.23 -10.76
N LYS A 62 9.41 -7.21 -11.57
CA LYS A 62 10.33 -7.92 -12.45
C LYS A 62 10.68 -7.04 -13.65
N VAL A 63 11.96 -6.73 -13.82
CA VAL A 63 12.46 -5.93 -14.93
C VAL A 63 13.30 -6.81 -15.85
N ALA A 64 12.85 -6.95 -17.10
CA ALA A 64 13.63 -7.60 -18.16
C ALA A 64 14.66 -6.62 -18.72
N GLY A 65 15.88 -7.08 -18.94
CA GLY A 65 16.95 -6.27 -19.51
C GLY A 65 18.29 -6.99 -19.56
N THR A 66 18.98 -6.83 -20.70
CA THR A 66 20.34 -7.27 -20.96
C THR A 66 21.21 -6.07 -21.36
N GLY A 67 22.53 -6.22 -21.34
CA GLY A 67 23.47 -5.18 -21.78
C GLY A 67 23.21 -3.81 -21.14
N ASP A 68 23.18 -2.76 -21.97
CA ASP A 68 23.00 -1.38 -21.52
C ASP A 68 21.65 -1.12 -20.85
N SER A 69 20.57 -1.78 -21.31
CA SER A 69 19.24 -1.63 -20.72
C SER A 69 19.19 -2.13 -19.28
N ARG A 70 19.96 -3.19 -18.98
CA ARG A 70 20.11 -3.69 -17.61
C ARG A 70 20.83 -2.68 -16.72
N VAL A 71 21.91 -2.08 -17.21
CA VAL A 71 22.70 -1.10 -16.46
C VAL A 71 21.85 0.13 -16.13
N GLU A 72 21.08 0.64 -17.11
CA GLU A 72 20.18 1.77 -16.89
C GLU A 72 19.03 1.41 -15.93
N ALA A 73 18.47 0.21 -16.03
CA ALA A 73 17.41 -0.22 -15.12
C ALA A 73 17.91 -0.33 -13.66
N LEU A 74 19.14 -0.81 -13.44
CA LEU A 74 19.77 -0.84 -12.11
C LEU A 74 20.08 0.56 -11.58
N ARG A 75 20.55 1.48 -12.44
CA ARG A 75 20.75 2.90 -12.05
C ARG A 75 19.44 3.54 -11.64
N LEU A 76 18.36 3.25 -12.34
CA LEU A 76 17.03 3.73 -11.99
C LEU A 76 16.58 3.15 -10.64
N ALA A 77 16.76 1.84 -10.43
CA ALA A 77 16.46 1.19 -9.16
C ALA A 77 17.21 1.86 -7.99
N ASP A 78 18.51 2.11 -8.14
CA ASP A 78 19.32 2.81 -7.13
C ASP A 78 18.82 4.25 -6.88
N ALA A 79 18.47 4.99 -7.94
CA ALA A 79 17.96 6.37 -7.82
C ALA A 79 16.63 6.42 -7.04
N PHE A 80 15.77 5.40 -7.19
CA PHE A 80 14.52 5.27 -6.44
C PHE A 80 14.70 4.54 -5.09
N ARG A 81 15.94 4.21 -4.70
CA ARG A 81 16.26 3.42 -3.50
C ARG A 81 15.52 2.08 -3.44
N ALA A 82 15.25 1.50 -4.60
CA ALA A 82 14.75 0.14 -4.71
C ALA A 82 15.86 -0.85 -4.35
N SER A 83 15.49 -2.04 -3.88
CA SER A 83 16.42 -3.11 -3.57
C SER A 83 16.20 -4.24 -4.56
N VAL A 84 17.26 -4.66 -5.25
CA VAL A 84 17.24 -5.86 -6.10
C VAL A 84 17.30 -7.08 -5.19
N ILE A 85 16.27 -7.91 -5.24
CA ILE A 85 16.13 -9.11 -4.41
C ILE A 85 16.47 -10.40 -5.16
N ASP A 86 16.42 -10.40 -6.49
CA ASP A 86 16.82 -11.53 -7.34
C ASP A 86 17.39 -11.03 -8.67
N ALA A 87 18.39 -11.72 -9.23
CA ALA A 87 19.02 -11.30 -10.48
C ALA A 87 19.56 -12.48 -11.30
N ASN A 88 19.22 -12.52 -12.58
CA ASN A 88 19.89 -13.36 -13.59
C ASN A 88 20.36 -12.50 -14.78
N THR A 89 20.83 -13.13 -15.85
CA THR A 89 21.40 -12.43 -17.01
C THR A 89 20.37 -11.64 -17.83
N GLU A 90 19.09 -12.02 -17.80
CA GLU A 90 18.05 -11.44 -18.65
C GLU A 90 17.02 -10.59 -17.89
N HIS A 91 16.95 -10.73 -16.56
CA HIS A 91 16.04 -9.98 -15.72
C HIS A 91 16.52 -9.89 -14.26
N PHE A 92 15.86 -9.02 -13.50
CA PHE A 92 15.99 -8.93 -12.05
C PHE A 92 14.63 -8.55 -11.44
N ILE A 93 14.49 -8.74 -10.13
CA ILE A 93 13.35 -8.29 -9.32
C ILE A 93 13.86 -7.34 -8.26
#